data_AF-A0A7Y4LZI0-F1
#
_entry.id   AF-A0A7Y4LZI0-F1
#
_cell.length_a   1.000
_cell.length_b   1.000
_cell.length_c   1.000
_cell.angle_alpha   90.00
_cell.angle_beta   90.00
_cell.angle_gamma   90.00
#
_symmetry.space_group_name_H-M   'P 1'
#
loop_
_entity.id
_entity.type
_entity.pdbx_description
1 polymer ?
#
loop_
_entity_poly.entity_id
_entity_poly.type
_entity_poly.pdbx_seq_one_letter_code
_entity_poly.pdbx_strand_id
1 'polypeptide(L)'
;KDLRTRYKIKESVKGVIITGVDGSSDAAEKRLSAGDVIVEVAQEAVASAADIKKRVDQLKKDGKKSVLLLVSNGEGELRFVALSVQ
;
A
#
# COMPACT_ATOMS: atom_id res chain seq x y z
N LYS A 1 -14.76 5.41 -15.32
CA LYS A 1 -15.21 5.67 -13.93
C LYS A 1 -13.95 5.80 -13.08
N ASP A 2 -13.76 6.92 -12.41
CA ASP A 2 -12.56 7.20 -11.61
C ASP A 2 -12.45 6.23 -10.40
N LEU A 3 -11.26 5.72 -10.11
CA LEU A 3 -11.02 4.72 -9.05
C LEU A 3 -11.30 5.29 -7.67
N ARG A 4 -10.91 6.54 -7.46
CA ARG A 4 -11.11 7.27 -6.21
C ARG A 4 -12.60 7.44 -5.91
N THR A 5 -13.40 7.75 -6.92
CA THR A 5 -14.87 7.78 -6.82
C THR A 5 -15.46 6.39 -6.54
N ARG A 6 -14.94 5.35 -7.20
CA ARG A 6 -15.41 3.95 -7.02
C ARG A 6 -15.22 3.47 -5.58
N TYR A 7 -14.08 3.77 -4.99
CA TYR A 7 -13.72 3.36 -3.62
C TYR A 7 -14.09 4.39 -2.56
N LYS A 8 -14.78 5.48 -2.93
CA LYS A 8 -15.21 6.57 -2.03
C LYS A 8 -14.06 7.16 -1.19
N ILE A 9 -12.91 7.39 -1.82
CA ILE A 9 -11.70 7.88 -1.16
C ILE A 9 -11.77 9.41 -1.00
N LYS A 10 -11.56 9.95 0.22
CA LYS A 10 -11.56 11.39 0.53
C LYS A 10 -10.43 12.16 -0.17
N GLU A 11 -10.63 13.45 -0.46
CA GLU A 11 -9.66 14.32 -1.19
C GLU A 11 -8.32 14.48 -0.49
N SER A 12 -8.33 14.39 0.84
CA SER A 12 -7.13 14.43 1.67
C SER A 12 -6.23 13.21 1.50
N VAL A 13 -6.76 12.07 1.06
CA VAL A 13 -5.99 10.82 0.92
C VAL A 13 -5.21 10.84 -0.39
N LYS A 14 -3.88 10.87 -0.26
CA LYS A 14 -2.93 10.85 -1.38
C LYS A 14 -2.05 9.61 -1.29
N GLY A 15 -1.87 8.94 -2.41
CA GLY A 15 -1.08 7.71 -2.50
C GLY A 15 -1.51 6.82 -3.64
N VAL A 16 -1.20 5.53 -3.54
CA VAL A 16 -1.49 4.52 -4.57
C VAL A 16 -2.62 3.60 -4.11
N ILE A 17 -3.70 3.55 -4.89
CA ILE A 17 -4.89 2.74 -4.57
C ILE A 17 -4.62 1.26 -4.83
N ILE A 18 -4.95 0.42 -3.85
CA ILE A 18 -5.00 -1.04 -3.99
C ILE A 18 -6.28 -1.40 -4.74
N THR A 19 -6.14 -2.03 -5.90
CA THR A 19 -7.29 -2.43 -6.75
C THR A 19 -7.73 -3.87 -6.55
N GLY A 20 -6.90 -4.68 -5.90
CA GLY A 20 -7.17 -6.08 -5.59
C GLY A 20 -6.07 -6.64 -4.68
N VAL A 21 -6.39 -7.69 -3.93
CA VAL A 21 -5.46 -8.43 -3.08
C VAL A 21 -5.70 -9.91 -3.34
N ASP A 22 -4.63 -10.67 -3.53
CA ASP A 22 -4.71 -12.12 -3.67
C ASP A 22 -5.06 -12.75 -2.30
N GLY A 23 -6.08 -13.61 -2.27
CA GLY A 23 -6.61 -14.17 -1.01
C GLY A 23 -5.64 -15.09 -0.27
N SER A 24 -4.60 -15.60 -0.93
CA SER A 24 -3.56 -16.45 -0.33
C SER A 24 -2.27 -15.68 -0.03
N SER A 25 -2.27 -14.34 -0.19
CA SER A 25 -1.10 -13.51 0.08
C SER A 25 -1.01 -13.06 1.54
N ASP A 26 0.22 -12.77 2.00
CA ASP A 26 0.47 -12.11 3.30
C ASP A 26 -0.32 -10.79 3.43
N ALA A 27 -0.53 -10.07 2.31
CA ALA A 27 -1.38 -8.88 2.30
C ALA A 27 -2.82 -9.16 2.75
N ALA A 28 -3.42 -10.27 2.33
CA ALA A 28 -4.74 -10.68 2.80
C ALA A 28 -4.73 -11.05 4.29
N GLU A 29 -3.69 -11.76 4.76
CA GLU A 29 -3.52 -12.10 6.17
C GLU A 29 -3.37 -10.84 7.05
N LYS A 30 -2.72 -9.78 6.55
CA LYS A 30 -2.65 -8.46 7.19
C LYS A 30 -3.90 -7.59 6.98
N ARG A 31 -4.95 -8.16 6.39
CA ARG A 31 -6.24 -7.50 6.13
C ARG A 31 -6.14 -6.30 5.21
N LEU A 32 -5.19 -6.26 4.28
CA LEU A 32 -5.23 -5.28 3.19
C LEU A 32 -6.39 -5.64 2.25
N SER A 33 -7.05 -4.62 1.73
CA SER A 33 -8.23 -4.80 0.88
C SER A 33 -8.21 -3.84 -0.31
N ALA A 34 -8.95 -4.19 -1.36
CA ALA A 34 -9.20 -3.25 -2.45
C ALA A 34 -9.92 -1.99 -1.91
N GLY A 35 -9.42 -0.82 -2.29
CA GLY A 35 -9.87 0.48 -1.79
C GLY A 35 -8.99 1.07 -0.69
N ASP A 36 -8.09 0.29 -0.09
CA ASP A 36 -6.99 0.82 0.70
C ASP A 36 -6.02 1.63 -0.18
N VAL A 37 -5.33 2.60 0.40
CA VAL A 37 -4.38 3.48 -0.27
C VAL A 37 -3.02 3.40 0.43
N ILE A 38 -1.99 3.01 -0.31
CA ILE A 38 -0.61 3.01 0.19
C ILE A 38 -0.11 4.45 0.14
N VAL A 39 0.19 5.03 1.30
CA VAL A 39 0.66 6.41 1.45
C VAL A 39 2.19 6.43 1.51
N GLU A 40 2.79 5.48 2.24
CA GLU A 40 4.24 5.37 2.38
C GLU A 40 4.72 3.92 2.27
N VAL A 41 5.97 3.77 1.82
CA VAL A 41 6.73 2.52 1.80
C VAL A 41 8.07 2.79 2.48
N ALA A 42 8.35 2.07 3.57
CA ALA A 42 9.55 2.26 4.38
C ALA A 42 9.77 3.72 4.83
N GLN A 43 8.70 4.37 5.30
CA GLN A 43 8.69 5.78 5.76
C GLN A 43 8.97 6.81 4.66
N GLU A 44 8.81 6.43 3.40
CA GLU A 44 8.87 7.35 2.28
C GLU A 44 7.53 7.40 1.53
N ALA A 45 7.04 8.62 1.28
CA ALA A 45 5.82 8.85 0.54
C ALA A 45 5.90 8.29 -0.90
N VAL A 46 4.80 7.71 -1.36
CA VAL A 46 4.66 7.16 -2.71
C VAL A 46 3.50 7.83 -3.46
N ALA A 47 3.71 8.10 -4.75
CA ALA A 47 2.68 8.70 -5.60
C ALA A 47 2.32 7.80 -6.79
N SER A 48 3.11 6.75 -7.05
CA SER A 48 2.91 5.83 -8.17
C SER A 48 3.24 4.38 -7.82
N ALA A 49 2.68 3.44 -8.58
CA ALA A 49 3.04 2.03 -8.45
C ALA A 49 4.54 1.78 -8.73
N ALA A 50 5.16 2.60 -9.59
CA ALA A 50 6.59 2.53 -9.86
C ALA A 50 7.43 2.89 -8.63
N ASP A 51 7.00 3.87 -7.84
CA ASP A 51 7.67 4.25 -6.59
C ASP A 51 7.68 3.10 -5.58
N ILE A 52 6.54 2.40 -5.45
CA ILE A 52 6.40 1.24 -4.58
C ILE A 52 7.34 0.14 -5.05
N LYS A 53 7.28 -0.21 -6.34
CA LYS A 53 8.13 -1.27 -6.92
C LYS A 53 9.62 -0.97 -6.69
N LYS A 54 10.06 0.25 -6.98
CA LYS A 54 11.44 0.69 -6.78
C LYS A 54 11.91 0.50 -5.34
N ARG A 55 11.08 0.89 -4.37
CA ARG A 55 11.39 0.77 -2.93
C ARG A 55 11.42 -0.67 -2.46
N VAL A 56 10.45 -1.48 -2.86
CA VAL A 56 10.43 -2.91 -2.53
C VAL A 56 11.65 -3.63 -3.13
N ASP A 57 12.00 -3.34 -4.39
CA ASP A 57 13.18 -3.91 -5.04
C ASP A 57 14.49 -3.50 -4.33
N GLN A 58 14.59 -2.25 -3.86
CA GLN A 58 15.74 -1.79 -3.09
C GLN A 58 15.84 -2.52 -1.74
N LEU A 59 14.73 -2.63 -1.00
CA LEU A 59 14.71 -3.35 0.29
C LEU A 59 15.10 -4.82 0.13
N LYS A 60 14.66 -5.48 -0.94
CA LYS A 60 15.07 -6.84 -1.29
C LYS A 60 16.58 -6.93 -1.52
N LYS A 61 17.16 -5.98 -2.27
CA LYS A 61 18.62 -5.91 -2.50
C LYS A 61 19.40 -5.68 -1.20
N ASP A 62 18.83 -4.93 -0.27
CA ASP A 62 19.40 -4.67 1.06
C ASP A 62 19.19 -5.85 2.03
N GLY A 63 18.67 -6.99 1.56
CA GLY A 63 18.47 -8.21 2.34
C GLY A 63 17.29 -8.13 3.32
N LYS A 64 16.40 -7.15 3.18
CA LYS A 64 15.21 -7.04 4.02
C LYS A 64 14.18 -8.08 3.61
N LYS A 65 13.58 -8.74 4.61
CA LYS A 65 12.53 -9.75 4.43
C LYS A 65 11.12 -9.19 4.56
N SER A 66 11.00 -7.96 5.03
CA SER A 66 9.73 -7.27 5.20
C SER A 66 9.83 -5.80 4.85
N VAL A 67 8.68 -5.21 4.54
CA VAL A 67 8.48 -3.79 4.29
C VAL A 67 7.40 -3.26 5.22
N LEU A 68 7.64 -2.08 5.79
CA LEU A 68 6.63 -1.34 6.54
C LEU A 68 5.89 -0.41 5.59
N LEU A 69 4.57 -0.54 5.53
CA LEU A 69 3.68 0.30 4.75
C LEU A 69 2.86 1.18 5.69
N LEU A 70 2.69 2.46 5.33
CA LEU A 70 1.63 3.29 5.88
C LEU A 70 0.46 3.25 4.90
N VAL A 71 -0.69 2.79 5.36
CA VAL A 71 -1.88 2.58 4.54
C VAL A 71 -3.02 3.39 5.11
N SER A 72 -3.80 4.00 4.23
CA SER A 72 -5.03 4.71 4.56
C SER A 72 -6.24 3.98 4.00
N ASN A 73 -7.33 3.91 4.75
CA ASN A 73 -8.62 3.54 4.16
C ASN A 73 -9.23 4.74 3.38
N GLY A 74 -10.37 4.53 2.72
CA GLY A 74 -11.05 5.61 1.98
C GLY A 74 -11.43 6.83 2.83
N GLU A 75 -11.56 6.67 4.15
CA GLU A 75 -11.93 7.73 5.09
C GLU A 75 -10.74 8.56 5.59
N GLY A 76 -9.51 8.15 5.31
CA GLY A 76 -8.30 8.82 5.77
C GLY A 76 -7.72 8.26 7.06
N GLU A 77 -8.27 7.18 7.61
CA GLU A 77 -7.70 6.52 8.78
C GLU A 77 -6.41 5.81 8.40
N LEU A 78 -5.35 6.04 9.17
CA LEU A 78 -4.01 5.52 8.89
C LEU A 78 -3.71 4.32 9.77
N ARG A 79 -3.04 3.32 9.19
CA ARG A 79 -2.44 2.21 9.93
C ARG A 79 -1.14 1.74 9.30
N PHE A 80 -0.28 1.20 10.13
CA PHE A 80 0.92 0.52 9.67
C PHE A 80 0.63 -0.94 9.35
N VAL A 81 1.19 -1.41 8.23
CA VAL A 81 1.11 -2.81 7.81
C VAL A 81 2.51 -3.28 7.44
N ALA A 82 3.00 -4.31 8.12
CA ALA A 82 4.25 -4.97 7.76
C ALA A 82 3.95 -6.14 6.82
N LEU A 83 4.47 -6.08 5.59
CA LEU A 83 4.36 -7.17 4.61
C LEU A 83 5.67 -7.89 4.42
N SER A 84 5.62 -9.20 4.20
CA SER A 84 6.76 -9.96 3.73
C SER A 84 7.09 -9.62 2.27
N VAL A 85 8.38 -9.50 1.96
CA VAL A 85 8.88 -9.22 0.60
C VAL A 85 9.87 -10.29 0.12
N GLN A 86 9.88 -11.47 0.75
CA GLN A 86 10.71 -12.59 0.31
C GLN A 86 10.00 -13.41 -0.77
#